data_AF-A0A1C2HNA4-F1
#
_entry.id   AF-A0A1C2HNA4-F1
#
_cell.length_a   1.000
_cell.length_b   1.000
_cell.length_c   1.000
_cell.angle_alpha   90.00
_cell.angle_beta   90.00
_cell.angle_gamma   90.00
#
_symmetry.space_group_name_H-M   'P 1'
#
loop_
_entity.id
_entity.type
_entity.pdbx_description
1 polymer ?
#
loop_
_entity_poly.entity_id
_entity_poly.type
_entity_poly.pdbx_seq_one_letter_code
_entity_poly.pdbx_strand_id
1 'polypeptide(L)'
;MRFQFIAEYREDLSRAYLCRLMQVSDRGLRAWRRRPPSHRQRRDMILLAYIREQHRLSLGSYGRPRMTQELKELGLQVGQRRVARIMRDNGILNRPEFIGDHQLK
;
A
#
# COMPACT_ATOMS: atom_id res chain seq x y z
N MET A 1 -9.71 11.54 -4.83
CA MET A 1 -10.34 11.76 -6.16
C MET A 1 -11.78 11.23 -6.16
N ARG A 2 -12.69 11.80 -6.96
CA ARG A 2 -14.13 11.44 -6.98
C ARG A 2 -14.41 9.94 -7.22
N PHE A 3 -13.70 9.31 -8.16
CA PHE A 3 -13.89 7.87 -8.44
C PHE A 3 -13.40 6.94 -7.32
N GLN A 4 -12.36 7.35 -6.59
CA GLN A 4 -11.85 6.58 -5.46
C GLN A 4 -12.86 6.56 -4.32
N PHE A 5 -13.46 7.70 -4.01
CA PHE A 5 -14.55 7.81 -3.04
C PHE A 5 -15.71 6.87 -3.39
N ILE A 6 -16.17 6.88 -4.65
CA ILE A 6 -17.25 5.98 -5.09
C ILE A 6 -16.85 4.51 -4.93
N ALA A 7 -15.58 4.15 -5.12
CA ALA A 7 -15.11 2.78 -5.00
C ALA A 7 -15.07 2.26 -3.56
N GLU A 8 -14.95 3.16 -2.59
CA GLU A 8 -14.85 2.92 -1.15
C GLU A 8 -16.24 2.75 -0.50
N TYR A 9 -17.23 3.56 -0.90
CA TYR A 9 -18.59 3.58 -0.31
C TYR A 9 -19.64 2.79 -1.09
N ARG A 10 -19.22 1.96 -2.05
CA ARG A 10 -20.14 1.21 -2.95
C ARG A 10 -20.96 0.10 -2.28
N GLU A 11 -20.54 -0.33 -1.08
CA GLU A 11 -21.21 -1.41 -0.34
C GLU A 11 -22.41 -0.85 0.45
N ASP A 12 -22.35 0.42 0.85
CA ASP A 12 -23.41 1.08 1.64
C ASP A 12 -24.44 1.83 0.77
N LEU A 13 -24.05 2.22 -0.45
CA LEU A 13 -24.84 3.09 -1.31
C LEU A 13 -24.86 2.60 -2.77
N SER A 14 -26.02 2.74 -3.42
CA SER A 14 -26.15 2.35 -4.81
C SER A 14 -25.20 3.14 -5.73
N ARG A 15 -24.57 2.45 -6.69
CA ARG A 15 -23.67 3.06 -7.69
C ARG A 15 -24.27 4.27 -8.39
N ALA A 16 -25.56 4.20 -8.75
CA ALA A 16 -26.26 5.28 -9.46
C ALA A 16 -26.43 6.54 -8.57
N TYR A 17 -26.66 6.34 -7.28
CA TYR A 17 -26.71 7.43 -6.30
C TYR A 17 -25.32 8.09 -6.15
N LEU A 18 -24.28 7.29 -5.95
CA LEU A 18 -22.90 7.79 -5.80
C LEU A 18 -22.40 8.52 -7.05
N CYS A 19 -22.72 8.05 -8.26
CA CYS A 19 -22.36 8.72 -9.50
C CYS A 19 -23.04 10.10 -9.63
N ARG A 20 -24.32 10.20 -9.26
CA ARG A 20 -25.06 11.48 -9.24
C ARG A 20 -24.49 12.44 -8.20
N LEU A 21 -24.28 11.96 -6.97
CA LEU A 21 -23.72 12.75 -5.86
C LEU A 21 -22.36 13.34 -6.23
N MET A 22 -21.49 12.54 -6.83
CA MET A 22 -20.14 12.97 -7.22
C MET A 22 -20.07 13.63 -8.59
N GLN A 23 -21.21 13.81 -9.27
CA GLN A 23 -21.30 14.39 -10.62
C GLN A 23 -20.33 13.73 -11.61
N VAL A 24 -20.31 12.40 -11.66
CA VAL A 24 -19.52 11.62 -12.61
C VAL A 24 -20.41 10.67 -13.41
N SER A 25 -20.01 10.34 -14.63
CA SER A 25 -20.72 9.35 -15.43
C SER A 25 -20.35 7.92 -15.02
N ASP A 26 -21.32 7.02 -15.10
CA ASP A 26 -21.09 5.58 -14.89
C ASP A 26 -20.10 5.00 -15.91
N ARG A 27 -20.09 5.54 -17.14
CA ARG A 27 -19.06 5.22 -18.16
C ARG A 27 -17.67 5.62 -17.69
N GLY A 28 -17.51 6.81 -17.10
CA GLY A 28 -16.25 7.28 -16.53
C GLY A 28 -15.77 6.43 -15.36
N LEU A 29 -16.70 6.04 -14.47
CA LEU A 29 -16.40 5.15 -13.34
C LEU A 29 -15.94 3.76 -13.83
N ARG A 30 -16.65 3.17 -14.80
CA ARG A 30 -16.24 1.88 -15.42
C ARG A 30 -14.89 1.99 -16.08
N ALA A 31 -14.65 3.05 -16.85
CA ALA A 31 -13.38 3.28 -17.51
C ALA A 31 -12.25 3.40 -16.49
N TRP A 32 -12.43 4.21 -15.43
CA TRP A 32 -11.47 4.34 -14.34
C TRP A 32 -11.16 3.01 -13.65
N ARG A 33 -12.19 2.19 -13.37
CA ARG A 33 -12.02 0.85 -12.78
C ARG A 33 -11.26 -0.13 -13.67
N ARG A 34 -11.45 -0.05 -14.99
CA ARG A 34 -10.78 -0.94 -15.97
C ARG A 34 -9.39 -0.46 -16.37
N ARG A 35 -8.96 0.74 -15.95
CA ARG A 35 -7.63 1.24 -16.32
C ARG A 35 -6.57 0.31 -15.74
N PRO A 36 -5.67 -0.23 -16.58
CA PRO A 36 -4.57 -1.04 -16.09
C PRO A 36 -3.64 -0.17 -15.22
N PRO A 37 -2.96 -0.78 -14.23
CA PRO A 37 -1.94 -0.09 -13.48
C PRO A 37 -0.84 0.41 -14.43
N SER A 38 -0.43 1.65 -14.24
CA SER A 38 0.71 2.26 -14.95
C SER A 38 1.99 1.44 -14.73
N HIS A 39 2.98 1.60 -15.61
CA HIS A 39 4.29 0.95 -15.44
C HIS A 39 4.91 1.22 -14.06
N ARG A 40 4.76 2.45 -13.55
CA ARG A 40 5.24 2.81 -12.21
C ARG A 40 4.52 2.01 -11.12
N GLN A 41 3.19 1.93 -11.18
CA GLN A 41 2.38 1.17 -10.23
C GLN A 41 2.72 -0.32 -10.27
N ARG A 42 2.91 -0.90 -11.46
CA ARG A 42 3.34 -2.30 -11.60
C ARG A 42 4.69 -2.55 -10.93
N ARG A 43 5.67 -1.68 -11.18
CA ARG A 43 6.99 -1.77 -10.53
C ARG A 43 6.91 -1.59 -9.01
N ASP A 44 6.02 -0.72 -8.53
CA ASP A 44 5.78 -0.54 -7.10
C ASP A 44 5.11 -1.77 -6.47
N MET A 45 4.19 -2.43 -7.18
CA MET A 45 3.59 -3.69 -6.71
C MET A 45 4.61 -4.81 -6.59
N ILE A 46 5.51 -4.94 -7.57
CA ILE A 46 6.62 -5.90 -7.50
C ILE A 46 7.51 -5.58 -6.29
N LEU A 47 7.90 -4.32 -6.13
CA LEU A 47 8.71 -3.88 -4.99
C LEU A 47 8.01 -4.11 -3.64
N LEU A 48 6.70 -3.89 -3.58
CA LEU A 48 5.89 -4.16 -2.40
C LEU A 48 5.90 -5.64 -2.01
N ALA A 49 5.89 -6.56 -2.99
CA ALA A 49 5.98 -7.99 -2.71
C ALA A 49 7.30 -8.34 -2.01
N TYR A 50 8.43 -7.82 -2.50
CA TYR A 50 9.73 -8.01 -1.84
C TYR A 50 9.78 -7.38 -0.44
N ILE A 51 9.24 -6.16 -0.28
CA ILE A 51 9.16 -5.51 1.03
C ILE A 51 8.35 -6.35 2.02
N ARG A 52 7.20 -6.90 1.60
CA ARG A 52 6.36 -7.75 2.47
C ARG A 52 7.07 -9.03 2.87
N GLU A 53 7.77 -9.66 1.95
CA GLU A 53 8.51 -10.88 2.26
C GLU A 53 9.65 -10.61 3.25
N GLN A 54 10.45 -9.56 3.01
CA GLN A 54 11.52 -9.17 3.93
C GLN A 54 10.99 -8.71 5.29
N HIS A 55 9.86 -8.00 5.32
CA HIS A 55 9.20 -7.60 6.57
C HIS A 55 8.71 -8.83 7.36
N ARG A 56 8.15 -9.83 6.68
CA ARG A 56 7.74 -11.11 7.28
C ARG A 56 8.93 -11.89 7.82
N LEU A 57 9.99 -12.05 7.03
CA LEU A 57 11.21 -12.77 7.43
C LEU A 57 11.92 -12.13 8.63
N SER A 58 11.90 -10.80 8.70
CA SER A 58 12.46 -10.03 9.81
C SER A 58 11.52 -9.86 11.00
N LEU A 59 10.34 -10.49 10.99
CA LEU A 59 9.28 -10.33 12.01
C LEU A 59 8.89 -8.86 12.26
N GLY A 60 9.07 -8.01 11.26
CA GLY A 60 8.79 -6.59 11.31
C GLY A 60 9.83 -5.74 12.04
N SER A 61 11.04 -6.25 12.29
CA SER A 61 12.13 -5.48 12.89
C SER A 61 12.76 -4.47 11.91
N TYR A 62 12.67 -4.73 10.60
CA TYR A 62 13.39 -3.93 9.60
C TYR A 62 12.71 -2.61 9.27
N GLY A 63 13.35 -1.53 9.74
CA GLY A 63 13.05 -0.16 9.33
C GLY A 63 13.45 0.14 7.89
N ARG A 64 12.94 1.26 7.38
CA ARG A 64 13.26 1.79 6.05
C ARG A 64 14.76 1.69 5.67
N PRO A 65 15.73 2.08 6.53
CA PRO A 65 17.14 1.97 6.19
C PRO A 65 17.57 0.54 5.89
N ARG A 66 17.28 -0.39 6.82
CA ARG A 66 17.62 -1.81 6.71
C ARG A 66 16.89 -2.48 5.55
N MET A 67 15.58 -2.24 5.43
CA MET A 67 14.75 -2.74 4.33
C MET A 67 15.35 -2.36 2.96
N THR A 68 15.80 -1.12 2.79
CA THR A 68 16.39 -0.68 1.51
C THR A 68 17.72 -1.37 1.23
N GLN A 69 18.50 -1.68 2.26
CA GLN A 69 19.76 -2.42 2.10
C GLN A 69 19.48 -3.86 1.63
N GLU A 70 18.60 -4.58 2.32
CA GLU A 70 18.20 -5.95 1.96
C GLU A 70 17.68 -6.01 0.51
N LEU A 71 16.85 -5.05 0.11
CA LEU A 71 16.34 -4.98 -1.28
C LEU A 71 17.47 -4.79 -2.30
N LYS A 72 18.51 -4.02 -1.97
CA LYS A 72 19.68 -3.86 -2.85
C LYS A 72 20.53 -5.11 -2.92
N GLU A 73 20.67 -5.83 -1.80
CA GLU A 73 21.37 -7.13 -1.73
C GLU A 73 20.65 -8.19 -2.58
N LEU A 74 19.31 -8.11 -2.67
CA LEU A 74 18.50 -8.88 -3.62
C LEU A 74 18.59 -8.39 -5.08
N GLY A 75 19.46 -7.43 -5.38
CA GLY A 75 19.68 -6.88 -6.72
C GLY A 75 18.71 -5.78 -7.15
N LEU A 76 17.82 -5.31 -6.26
CA LEU A 76 16.86 -4.25 -6.59
C LEU A 76 17.48 -2.87 -6.39
N GLN A 77 17.68 -2.13 -7.48
CA GLN A 77 18.15 -0.74 -7.43
C GLN A 77 17.02 0.20 -7.01
N VAL A 78 16.88 0.41 -5.69
CA VAL A 78 15.80 1.22 -5.10
C VAL A 78 16.32 2.26 -4.11
N GLY A 79 15.68 3.44 -4.13
CA GLY A 79 15.99 4.54 -3.23
C GLY A 79 15.14 4.49 -1.96
N GLN A 80 15.74 4.94 -0.85
CA GLN A 80 15.12 5.03 0.48
C GLN A 80 13.75 5.73 0.47
N ARG A 81 13.60 6.83 -0.29
CA ARG A 81 12.34 7.58 -0.39
C ARG A 81 11.21 6.75 -1.00
N ARG A 82 11.53 5.92 -1.99
CA ARG A 82 10.54 5.06 -2.67
C ARG A 82 10.08 3.95 -1.73
N VAL A 83 11.03 3.31 -1.05
CA VAL A 83 10.75 2.28 -0.04
C VAL A 83 9.89 2.86 1.09
N ALA A 84 10.27 4.03 1.62
CA ALA A 84 9.51 4.74 2.66
C ALA A 84 8.05 4.96 2.29
N ARG A 85 7.82 5.47 1.08
CA ARG A 85 6.48 5.74 0.57
C ARG A 85 5.68 4.44 0.45
N ILE A 86 6.24 3.40 -0.16
CA ILE A 86 5.54 2.13 -0.33
C ILE A 86 5.22 1.48 1.01
N MET A 87 6.15 1.49 1.97
CA MET A 87 5.90 0.99 3.33
C MET A 87 4.76 1.75 4.01
N ARG A 88 4.80 3.09 3.98
CA ARG A 88 3.77 3.95 4.57
C ARG A 88 2.40 3.74 3.93
N ASP A 89 2.33 3.77 2.60
CA ASP A 89 1.07 3.61 1.84
C ASP A 89 0.43 2.24 2.07
N ASN A 90 1.17 1.25 2.59
CA ASN A 90 0.70 -0.12 2.83
C ASN A 90 0.70 -0.53 4.32
N GLY A 91 0.85 0.43 5.24
CA GLY A 91 0.82 0.14 6.69
C GLY A 91 1.96 -0.75 7.19
N ILE A 92 3.08 -0.81 6.47
CA ILE A 92 4.25 -1.59 6.87
C ILE A 92 5.08 -0.74 7.82
N LEU A 93 4.89 -0.98 9.11
CA LEU A 93 5.58 -0.31 10.20
C LEU A 93 6.54 -1.28 10.88
N ASN A 94 7.56 -0.73 11.53
CA ASN A 94 8.35 -1.53 12.44
C ASN A 94 7.47 -1.96 13.61
N ARG A 95 7.60 -3.21 14.02
CA ARG A 95 7.06 -3.63 15.31
C ARG A 95 7.80 -2.80 16.37
N PRO A 96 7.11 -2.03 17.23
CA PRO A 96 7.76 -1.51 18.42
C PRO A 96 8.23 -2.72 19.21
N GLU A 97 9.52 -2.77 19.51
CA GLU A 97 10.10 -3.82 20.36
C GLU A 97 9.21 -3.98 21.58
N PHE A 98 8.82 -5.22 21.86
CA PHE A 98 7.94 -5.57 22.98
C PHE A 98 8.40 -4.83 24.26
N ILE A 99 7.61 -3.88 24.75
CA ILE A 99 7.67 -3.48 26.15
C ILE A 99 7.21 -4.75 26.89
N GLY A 100 8.15 -5.41 27.56
CA GLY A 100 7.93 -6.72 28.14
C GLY A 100 6.69 -6.77 29.02
N ASP A 101 6.03 -7.93 29.02
CA ASP A 101 5.15 -8.36 30.09
C ASP A 101 5.92 -8.27 31.43
N HIS A 102 5.80 -7.12 32.09
CA HIS A 102 5.95 -6.98 33.53
C HIS A 102 4.58 -6.67 34.12
N GLN A 103 3.68 -7.63 33.97
CA GLN A 103 2.59 -7.87 34.90
C GLN A 103 2.56 -9.37 35.24
N LEU A 104 3.57 -9.80 35.98
CA LEU A 104 3.45 -10.90 36.92
C LEU A 104 3.38 -10.28 38.32
N LYS A 105 2.16 -9.99 38.78
CA LYS A 105 1.61 -10.30 40.11
C LYS A 105 0.23 -9.69 40.28
#